data_AF-A0AAN5CGC4-F1
#
_entry.id   AF-A0AAN5CGC4-F1
#
_cell.length_a   1.000
_cell.length_b   1.000
_cell.length_c   1.000
_cell.angle_alpha   90.00
_cell.angle_beta   90.00
_cell.angle_gamma   90.00
#
_symmetry.space_group_name_H-M   'P 1'
#
loop_
_entity.id
_entity.type
_entity.pdbx_description
1 polymer ?
#
loop_
_entity_poly.entity_id
_entity_poly.type
_entity_poly.pdbx_seq_one_letter_code
_entity_poly.pdbx_strand_id
1 'polypeptide(L)' 'IQMIEITANDRLGKKVLIKCNGTDTIGDLKKLIAAQIGTRYTKTRSCKWYNICKDHITLQDYEIHDGFNFELYYQ' A
#
# COMPACT_ATOMS: atom_id res chain seq x y z
N ILE A 1 -19.21 1.30 1.22
CA ILE A 1 -17.86 1.63 1.73
C ILE A 1 -17.41 0.41 2.50
N GLN A 2 -16.44 -0.35 1.98
CA GLN A 2 -15.93 -1.53 2.64
C GLN A 2 -14.51 -1.19 3.10
N MET A 3 -14.36 -0.93 4.40
CA MET A 3 -13.03 -0.75 4.98
C MET A 3 -12.31 -2.09 4.98
N ILE A 4 -11.06 -2.06 4.55
CA ILE A 4 -10.14 -3.18 4.55
C ILE A 4 -8.92 -2.81 5.39
N GLU A 5 -8.39 -3.78 6.10
CA GLU A 5 -7.13 -3.71 6.81
C GLU A 5 -6.05 -4.39 5.98
N ILE A 6 -5.03 -3.63 5.62
CA ILE A 6 -3.86 -4.14 4.92
C ILE A 6 -2.64 -4.01 5.82
N THR A 7 -1.64 -4.82 5.56
CA THR A 7 -0.34 -4.70 6.20
C THR A 7 0.69 -4.27 5.16
N ALA A 8 1.55 -3.31 5.51
CA ALA A 8 2.75 -3.02 4.74
C ALA A 8 4.02 -3.34 5.54
N ASN A 9 4.88 -4.17 4.96
CA ASN A 9 6.14 -4.62 5.54
C ASN A 9 7.32 -3.98 4.82
N ASP A 10 8.18 -3.33 5.57
CA ASP A 10 9.47 -2.82 5.10
C ASP A 10 10.54 -3.93 5.15
N ARG A 11 11.48 -3.91 4.20
CA ARG A 11 12.72 -4.71 4.23
C ARG A 11 13.56 -4.48 5.48
N LEU A 12 13.44 -3.32 6.13
CA LEU A 12 14.10 -3.03 7.41
C LEU A 12 13.36 -3.65 8.63
N GLY A 13 12.29 -4.42 8.40
CA GLY A 13 11.54 -5.11 9.45
C GLY A 13 10.42 -4.28 10.07
N LYS A 14 10.15 -3.07 9.58
CA LYS A 14 9.04 -2.23 10.06
C LYS A 14 7.73 -2.74 9.44
N LYS A 15 6.80 -3.16 10.29
CA LYS A 15 5.46 -3.60 9.89
C LYS A 15 4.42 -2.56 10.34
N VAL A 16 3.60 -2.10 9.40
CA VAL A 16 2.51 -1.16 9.68
C VAL A 16 1.18 -1.73 9.19
N LEU A 17 0.14 -1.51 9.98
CA LEU A 17 -1.24 -1.83 9.62
C LEU A 17 -1.93 -0.54 9.15
N ILE A 18 -2.58 -0.59 7.99
CA ILE A 18 -3.30 0.55 7.42
C ILE A 18 -4.75 0.16 7.18
N LYS A 19 -5.66 1.02 7.63
CA LYS A 19 -7.08 0.98 7.27
C LYS A 19 -7.29 1.85 6.03
N CYS A 20 -7.86 1.26 4.99
CA CYS A 20 -8.18 1.95 3.75
C CYS A 20 -9.50 1.41 3.18
N ASN A 21 -10.01 2.05 2.14
CA ASN A 21 -11.23 1.64 1.45
C ASN A 21 -10.86 1.04 0.10
N GLY A 22 -11.60 0.02 -0.36
CA GLY A 22 -11.34 -0.63 -1.66
C GLY A 22 -11.41 0.33 -2.86
N THR A 23 -12.14 1.44 -2.74
CA THR A 23 -12.23 2.49 -3.76
C THR A 23 -11.06 3.47 -3.75
N ASP A 24 -10.18 3.43 -2.75
CA ASP A 24 -9.01 4.29 -2.69
C ASP A 24 -8.04 3.93 -3.80
N THR A 25 -7.26 4.90 -4.24
CA THR A 25 -6.21 4.66 -5.24
C THR A 25 -4.93 4.17 -4.58
N ILE A 26 -4.08 3.50 -5.35
CA ILE A 26 -2.73 3.13 -4.90
C ILE A 26 -1.93 4.38 -4.48
N GLY A 27 -2.12 5.51 -5.17
CA GLY A 27 -1.49 6.77 -4.82
C GLY A 27 -1.87 7.25 -3.42
N ASP A 28 -3.15 7.15 -3.06
CA ASP A 28 -3.63 7.53 -1.73
C ASP A 28 -3.15 6.55 -0.65
N LEU A 29 -3.12 5.26 -0.97
CA LEU A 29 -2.53 4.25 -0.08
C LEU A 29 -1.06 4.54 0.22
N LYS A 30 -0.27 4.91 -0.80
CA LYS A 30 1.15 5.29 -0.61
C LYS A 30 1.29 6.50 0.30
N LYS A 31 0.40 7.49 0.22
CA LYS A 31 0.41 8.65 1.12
C LYS A 31 0.11 8.23 2.57
N LEU A 32 -0.85 7.33 2.79
CA LEU A 32 -1.18 6.81 4.12
C LEU A 32 0.01 6.05 4.73
N ILE A 33 0.64 5.17 3.96
CA ILE A 33 1.84 4.43 4.37
C ILE A 33 2.98 5.40 4.69
N ALA A 34 3.21 6.38 3.82
CA ALA A 34 4.23 7.41 3.99
C ALA A 34 4.03 8.23 5.28
N ALA A 35 2.78 8.61 5.57
CA ALA A 35 2.43 9.35 6.79
C ALA A 35 2.71 8.53 8.06
N GLN A 36 2.40 7.22 8.06
CA GLN A 36 2.62 6.35 9.22
C GLN A 36 4.09 5.97 9.42
N ILE A 37 4.82 5.71 8.33
CA ILE A 37 6.22 5.27 8.39
C ILE A 37 7.17 6.47 8.58
N GLY A 38 6.80 7.65 8.10
CA GLY A 38 7.64 8.86 8.10
C GLY A 38 8.58 8.94 6.89
N THR A 39 8.19 8.37 5.74
CA THR A 39 9.01 8.35 4.51
C THR A 39 8.32 9.12 3.37
N ARG A 40 9.04 9.42 2.28
CA ARG A 40 8.43 10.04 1.09
C ARG A 40 7.70 8.98 0.27
N TYR A 41 6.42 9.23 -0.04
CA TYR A 41 5.55 8.34 -0.83
C TYR A 41 6.12 7.96 -2.21
N THR A 42 6.99 8.80 -2.79
CA THR A 42 7.63 8.58 -4.08
C THR A 42 8.66 7.45 -4.08
N LYS A 43 9.18 7.07 -2.90
CA LYS A 43 10.18 6.00 -2.78
C LYS A 43 9.56 4.61 -2.60
N THR A 44 8.25 4.54 -2.36
CA THR A 44 7.58 3.31 -2.00
C THR A 44 7.05 2.62 -3.25
N ARG A 45 7.75 1.57 -3.71
CA ARG A 45 7.15 0.63 -4.67
C ARG A 45 6.26 -0.34 -3.91
N SER A 46 4.96 -0.22 -4.11
CA SER A 46 3.96 -1.16 -3.63
C SER A 46 3.40 -1.93 -4.83
N CYS A 47 3.67 -3.24 -4.87
CA CYS A 47 2.91 -4.24 -5.62
C CYS A 47 3.49 -5.63 -5.34
N LYS A 48 2.70 -6.66 -5.64
CA LYS A 48 3.09 -8.06 -5.46
C LYS A 48 4.08 -8.48 -6.57
N TRP A 49 5.16 -9.15 -6.19
CA TRP A 49 6.18 -9.70 -7.10
C TRP A 49 6.90 -8.65 -7.97
N TYR A 50 6.66 -8.67 -9.29
CA TYR A 50 7.37 -7.88 -10.30
C TYR A 50 6.56 -6.72 -10.88
N ASN A 51 5.27 -6.64 -10.53
CA ASN A 51 4.41 -5.58 -11.04
C ASN A 51 4.64 -4.30 -10.24
N ILE A 52 4.49 -3.14 -10.89
CA ILE A 52 4.50 -1.84 -10.23
C ILE A 52 3.09 -1.32 -10.32
N CYS A 53 2.42 -1.16 -9.18
CA CYS A 53 1.05 -0.69 -9.15
C CYS A 53 1.02 0.77 -9.61
N LYS A 54 0.11 1.09 -10.53
CA LYS A 54 -0.07 2.45 -11.03
C LYS A 54 -0.89 3.26 -10.03
N ASP A 55 -0.49 4.49 -9.79
CA ASP A 55 -1.05 5.32 -8.72
C ASP A 55 -2.53 5.67 -8.89
N HIS A 56 -3.05 5.68 -10.12
CA HIS A 56 -4.43 6.07 -10.44
C HIS A 56 -5.43 4.91 -10.47
N ILE A 57 -4.98 3.67 -10.26
CA ILE A 57 -5.85 2.49 -10.24
C ILE A 57 -6.28 2.22 -8.79
N THR A 58 -7.51 1.76 -8.60
CA THR A 58 -8.08 1.51 -7.28
C THR A 58 -7.55 0.22 -6.66
N LEU A 59 -7.67 0.08 -5.34
CA LEU A 59 -7.33 -1.16 -4.64
C LEU A 59 -8.22 -2.33 -5.10
N GLN A 60 -9.49 -2.06 -5.38
CA GLN A 60 -10.45 -3.05 -5.86
C GLN A 60 -10.11 -3.56 -7.26
N ASP A 61 -9.70 -2.69 -8.18
CA ASP A 61 -9.28 -3.10 -9.54
C ASP A 61 -8.03 -3.99 -9.52
N TYR A 62 -7.23 -3.87 -8.46
CA TYR A 62 -6.06 -4.73 -8.20
C TYR A 62 -6.38 -5.95 -7.34
N GLU A 63 -7.65 -6.22 -7.04
CA GLU A 63 -8.10 -7.34 -6.21
C GLU A 63 -7.41 -7.38 -4.83
N ILE A 64 -7.20 -6.20 -4.24
CA ILE A 64 -6.65 -6.08 -2.89
C ILE A 64 -7.80 -6.25 -1.89
N HIS A 65 -7.68 -7.29 -1.07
CA HIS A 65 -8.67 -7.65 -0.07
C HIS A 65 -8.17 -7.38 1.36
N ASP A 66 -9.08 -7.55 2.31
CA ASP A 66 -8.75 -7.53 3.74
C ASP A 66 -7.67 -8.58 4.08
N GLY A 67 -6.70 -8.17 4.89
CA GLY A 67 -5.53 -8.99 5.25
C GLY A 67 -4.41 -9.01 4.21
N PHE A 68 -4.52 -8.25 3.11
CA PHE A 68 -3.48 -8.21 2.08
C PHE A 68 -2.15 -7.67 2.64
N ASN A 69 -1.05 -8.28 2.20
CA ASN A 69 0.30 -7.91 2.60
C ASN A 69 1.08 -7.24 1.46
N PHE A 70 1.49 -6.00 1.67
CA PHE A 70 2.40 -5.28 0.80
C PHE A 70 3.83 -5.42 1.31
N GLU A 71 4.74 -5.72 0.40
CA GLU A 71 6.17 -5.54 0.61
C GLU A 71 6.57 -4.17 0.09
N LEU A 72 7.19 -3.37 0.94
CA LEU A 72 7.68 -2.05 0.61
C LEU A 72 9.13 -2.16 0.18
N TYR A 73 9.39 -1.67 -1.02
CA TYR A 73 10.73 -1.51 -1.54
C TYR A 73 11.07 -0.03 -1.66
N TYR A 74 12.20 0.37 -1.10
CA TYR A 74 12.77 1.69 -1.28
C TYR A 74 13.62 1.71 -2.54
N GLN A 75 13.30 2.62 -3.45
CA GLN A 75 14.18 3.02 -4.53
C GLN A 75 14.81 4.39 -4.24
#